data_AF-A0A349SMU9-F1
#
_entry.id   AF-A0A349SMU9-F1
#
_cell.length_a   1.000
_cell.length_b   1.000
_cell.length_c   1.000
_cell.angle_alpha   90.00
_cell.angle_beta   90.00
_cell.angle_gamma   90.00
#
_symmetry.space_group_name_H-M   'P 1'
#
loop_
_entity.id
_entity.type
_entity.pdbx_description
1 polymer ?
#
loop_
_entity_poly.entity_id
_entity_poly.type
_entity_poly.pdbx_seq_one_letter_code
_entity_poly.pdbx_strand_id
1 'polypeptide(L)'
;MDSVSVYLPFFGHVELPFLMAPGYGFATRFKDRDFVFANSALTLQAFGYTRDEDNIGAFNGQQFGITRIAYFNPTIAMNLSDDLLIGGSIGFSWQGLG
;
A
#
# COMPACT_ATOMS: atom_id res chain seq x y z
N MET A 1 6.45 21.75 -9.14
CA MET A 1 6.53 20.36 -8.65
C MET A 1 7.73 19.87 -9.38
N ASP A 2 8.82 19.80 -8.67
CA ASP A 2 10.13 19.78 -9.29
C ASP A 2 10.63 18.33 -9.34
N SER A 3 10.14 17.51 -8.40
CA SER A 3 10.22 16.05 -8.42
C SER A 3 8.96 15.41 -7.76
N VAL A 4 8.75 14.11 -8.02
CA VAL A 4 7.78 13.28 -7.30
C VAL A 4 8.50 12.61 -6.13
N SER A 5 7.90 12.68 -4.94
CA SER A 5 8.44 12.03 -3.75
C SER A 5 7.39 11.15 -3.07
N VAL A 6 7.85 10.24 -2.21
CA VAL A 6 7.02 9.41 -1.33
C VAL A 6 7.65 9.38 0.05
N TYR A 7 6.83 9.14 1.09
CA TYR A 7 7.32 9.01 2.45
C TYR A 7 7.37 7.53 2.83
N LEU A 8 8.55 6.92 2.76
CA LEU A 8 8.75 5.49 2.97
C LEU A 8 9.03 5.13 4.44
N PRO A 9 8.62 3.93 4.87
CA PRO A 9 8.98 3.41 6.18
C PRO A 9 10.51 3.33 6.30
N PHE A 10 11.05 3.74 7.44
CA PHE A 10 12.50 3.77 7.76
C PHE A 10 13.36 4.74 6.93
N PHE A 11 12.97 5.08 5.70
CA PHE A 11 13.74 5.98 4.81
C PHE A 11 13.24 7.42 4.81
N GLY A 12 12.01 7.71 5.23
CA GLY A 12 11.44 9.05 5.19
C GLY A 12 11.14 9.51 3.77
N HIS A 13 11.41 10.79 3.46
CA HIS A 13 11.21 11.32 2.10
C HIS A 13 12.19 10.72 1.12
N VAL A 14 11.66 10.09 0.08
CA VAL A 14 12.42 9.50 -1.02
C VAL A 14 11.88 10.05 -2.32
N GLU A 15 12.75 10.69 -3.10
CA GLU A 15 12.44 11.12 -4.46
C GLU A 15 12.49 9.92 -5.41
N LEU A 16 11.49 9.83 -6.27
CA LEU A 16 11.38 8.77 -7.27
C LEU A 16 11.39 9.38 -8.67
N PRO A 17 12.05 8.73 -9.65
CA PRO A 17 12.03 9.18 -11.04
C PRO A 17 10.62 9.10 -11.65
N PHE A 18 9.76 8.23 -11.11
CA PHE A 18 8.35 8.12 -11.42
C PHE A 18 7.62 7.43 -10.25
N LEU A 19 6.32 7.68 -10.09
CA LEU A 19 5.52 7.05 -9.05
C LEU A 19 5.35 5.55 -9.36
N MET A 20 5.72 4.68 -8.43
CA MET A 20 5.43 3.24 -8.50
C MET A 20 4.75 2.73 -7.24
N ALA A 21 3.79 1.83 -7.43
CA ALA A 21 3.02 1.20 -6.37
C ALA A 21 3.26 -0.32 -6.41
N PRO A 22 4.36 -0.82 -5.82
CA PRO A 22 4.66 -2.25 -5.82
C PRO A 22 3.60 -3.03 -5.05
N GLY A 23 3.39 -4.28 -5.48
CA GLY A 23 2.51 -5.24 -4.81
C GLY A 23 2.79 -6.68 -5.22
N TYR A 24 2.32 -7.62 -4.41
CA TYR A 24 2.31 -9.05 -4.68
C TYR A 24 1.07 -9.69 -4.08
N GLY A 25 0.72 -10.88 -4.56
CA GLY A 25 -0.31 -11.70 -3.92
C GLY A 25 -0.20 -13.15 -4.33
N PHE A 26 -0.68 -14.02 -3.45
CA PHE A 26 -0.85 -15.43 -3.75
C PHE A 26 -2.11 -15.96 -3.08
N ALA A 27 -2.66 -17.03 -3.63
CA ALA A 27 -3.77 -17.76 -3.07
C ALA A 27 -3.57 -19.26 -3.27
N THR A 28 -4.00 -20.04 -2.29
CA THR A 28 -3.99 -21.50 -2.35
C THR A 28 -5.30 -22.06 -1.79
N ARG A 29 -5.79 -23.13 -2.42
CA ARG A 29 -7.01 -23.82 -2.00
C ARG A 29 -6.63 -25.12 -1.31
N PHE A 30 -7.09 -25.30 -0.08
CA PHE A 30 -6.94 -26.56 0.64
C PHE A 30 -8.17 -27.43 0.36
N LYS A 31 -8.04 -28.34 -0.62
CA LYS A 31 -9.12 -29.25 -1.04
C LYS A 31 -9.64 -30.12 0.12
N ASP A 32 -8.79 -30.43 1.09
CA ASP A 32 -9.16 -31.30 2.21
C ASP A 32 -10.01 -30.60 3.27
N ARG A 33 -10.17 -29.26 3.21
CA ARG A 33 -10.81 -28.47 4.28
C ARG A 33 -11.77 -27.38 3.77
N ASP A 34 -12.14 -27.40 2.48
CA ASP A 34 -13.07 -26.45 1.86
C ASP A 34 -12.83 -24.96 2.20
N PHE A 35 -11.57 -24.58 2.35
CA PHE A 35 -11.18 -23.18 2.53
C PHE A 35 -10.03 -22.76 1.62
N VAL A 36 -9.99 -21.47 1.34
CA VAL A 36 -8.95 -20.78 0.57
C VAL A 36 -8.16 -19.89 1.52
N PHE A 37 -6.84 -19.98 1.43
CA PHE A 37 -5.93 -19.04 2.08
C PHE A 37 -5.34 -18.12 1.02
N ALA A 38 -5.33 -16.83 1.29
CA ALA A 38 -4.70 -15.83 0.44
C ALA A 38 -3.89 -14.83 1.26
N ASN A 39 -2.88 -14.27 0.64
CA ASN A 39 -2.12 -13.16 1.20
C ASN A 39 -1.72 -12.21 0.08
N SER A 40 -1.69 -10.93 0.39
CA SER A 40 -1.20 -9.90 -0.52
C SER A 40 -0.48 -8.80 0.23
N ALA A 41 0.43 -8.13 -0.47
CA ALA A 41 0.94 -6.83 -0.12
C ALA A 41 0.70 -5.87 -1.28
N LEU A 42 0.32 -4.64 -0.99
CA LEU A 42 0.15 -3.64 -2.02
C LEU A 42 0.29 -2.23 -1.47
N THR A 43 0.79 -1.33 -2.31
CA THR A 43 0.79 0.10 -2.03
C THR A 43 -0.61 0.65 -2.30
N LEU A 44 -1.31 1.06 -1.25
CA LEU A 44 -2.67 1.59 -1.32
C LEU A 44 -2.68 3.08 -1.68
N GLN A 45 -1.66 3.80 -1.23
CA GLN A 45 -1.53 5.24 -1.44
C GLN A 45 -0.06 5.58 -1.57
N ALA A 46 0.29 6.33 -2.60
CA ALA A 46 1.61 6.94 -2.75
C ALA A 46 1.40 8.28 -3.44
N PHE A 47 1.68 9.35 -2.71
CA PHE A 47 1.61 10.70 -3.25
C PHE A 47 2.61 11.57 -2.52
N GLY A 48 3.30 12.42 -3.26
CA GLY A 48 4.20 13.40 -2.68
C GLY A 48 4.92 14.21 -3.74
N TYR A 49 5.59 15.25 -3.28
CA TYR A 49 6.36 16.16 -4.10
C TYR A 49 7.50 16.78 -3.31
N THR A 50 8.52 17.19 -4.06
CA THR A 50 9.51 18.16 -3.60
C THR A 50 9.41 19.44 -4.46
N ARG A 51 9.75 20.56 -3.85
CA ARG A 51 9.88 21.88 -4.49
C ARG A 51 11.19 22.52 -4.06
N ASP A 52 11.80 23.25 -4.98
CA ASP A 52 12.97 24.09 -4.69
C ASP A 52 12.62 25.23 -3.73
N GLU A 53 13.59 25.71 -2.95
CA GLU A 53 13.36 26.76 -1.94
C GLU A 53 12.91 28.08 -2.55
N ASP A 54 13.40 28.39 -3.76
CA ASP A 54 13.09 29.60 -4.51
C ASP A 54 11.72 29.51 -5.23
N ASN A 55 11.04 28.37 -5.15
CA ASN A 55 9.73 28.20 -5.75
C ASN A 55 8.67 28.98 -4.97
N ILE A 56 7.87 29.83 -5.65
CA ILE A 56 6.76 30.57 -5.02
C ILE A 56 5.77 29.64 -4.28
N GLY A 57 5.67 28.37 -4.70
CA GLY A 57 4.85 27.34 -4.06
C GLY A 57 5.46 26.73 -2.79
N ALA A 58 6.73 27.01 -2.47
CA ALA A 58 7.42 26.51 -1.27
C ALA A 58 6.85 27.09 0.04
N PHE A 59 6.05 28.17 -0.02
CA PHE A 59 5.29 28.68 1.13
C PHE A 59 4.35 27.63 1.74
N ASN A 60 3.84 26.69 0.92
CA ASN A 60 3.01 25.56 1.38
C ASN A 60 3.82 24.31 1.75
N GLY A 61 5.12 24.46 1.98
CA GLY A 61 6.05 23.37 2.23
C GLY A 61 6.89 23.01 1.00
N GLN A 62 8.17 22.77 1.25
CA GLN A 62 9.14 22.32 0.26
C GLN A 62 9.00 20.82 -0.04
N GLN A 63 8.61 20.01 0.95
CA GLN A 63 8.43 18.57 0.81
C GLN A 63 7.09 18.16 1.43
N PHE A 64 6.38 17.26 0.75
CA PHE A 64 5.18 16.63 1.26
C PHE A 64 5.09 15.22 0.71
N GLY A 65 4.72 14.27 1.56
CA GLY A 65 4.65 12.87 1.22
C GLY A 65 3.65 12.15 2.11
N ILE A 66 2.68 11.49 1.48
CA ILE A 66 1.76 10.59 2.15
C ILE A 66 1.84 9.23 1.45
N THR A 67 2.02 8.18 2.25
CA THR A 67 2.19 6.84 1.71
C THR A 67 1.55 5.81 2.62
N ARG A 68 0.79 4.90 2.02
CA ARG A 68 0.14 3.78 2.69
C ARG A 68 0.53 2.49 2.00
N ILE A 69 1.18 1.62 2.74
CA ILE A 69 1.62 0.30 2.26
C ILE A 69 0.93 -0.75 3.12
N ALA A 70 0.17 -1.65 2.50
CA ALA A 70 -0.31 -2.86 3.14
C ALA A 70 0.76 -3.94 2.97
N TYR A 71 1.45 -4.31 4.06
CA TYR A 71 2.55 -5.26 4.03
C TYR A 71 2.07 -6.71 3.93
N PHE A 72 0.95 -7.01 4.59
CA PHE A 72 0.37 -8.35 4.58
C PHE A 72 -1.12 -8.27 4.85
N ASN A 73 -1.88 -8.98 4.02
CA ASN A 73 -3.33 -9.09 4.14
C ASN A 73 -3.72 -10.58 4.16
N PRO A 74 -3.37 -11.33 5.23
CA PRO A 74 -3.84 -12.70 5.41
C PRO A 74 -5.36 -12.75 5.34
N THR A 75 -5.85 -13.60 4.45
CA THR A 75 -7.25 -13.75 4.11
C THR A 75 -7.61 -15.22 4.14
N ILE A 76 -8.72 -15.55 4.79
CA ILE A 76 -9.31 -16.89 4.78
C ILE A 76 -10.72 -16.76 4.22
N ALA A 77 -11.06 -17.65 3.31
CA ALA A 77 -12.41 -17.75 2.77
C ALA A 77 -12.91 -19.20 2.78
N MET A 78 -14.18 -19.42 3.07
CA MET A 78 -14.82 -20.74 3.22
C MET A 78 -16.23 -20.73 2.64
N ASN A 79 -16.71 -21.89 2.20
CA ASN A 79 -18.09 -22.06 1.76
C ASN A 79 -19.02 -22.11 2.99
N LEU A 80 -20.03 -21.24 3.01
CA LEU A 80 -21.12 -21.29 3.98
C LEU A 80 -22.27 -22.19 3.50
N SER A 81 -22.47 -22.29 2.18
CA SER A 81 -23.36 -23.25 1.51
C SER A 81 -22.86 -23.55 0.10
N ASP A 82 -23.58 -24.38 -0.66
CA ASP A 82 -23.22 -24.77 -2.04
C ASP A 82 -23.05 -23.56 -2.99
N ASP A 83 -23.76 -22.46 -2.72
CA ASP A 83 -23.77 -21.25 -3.54
C ASP A 83 -23.26 -19.99 -2.81
N LEU A 84 -22.85 -20.10 -1.55
CA LEU A 84 -22.43 -18.96 -0.73
C LEU A 84 -21.04 -19.16 -0.15
N LEU A 85 -20.14 -18.22 -0.46
CA LEU A 85 -18.77 -18.19 0.03
C LEU A 85 -18.56 -16.91 0.84
N ILE A 86 -17.97 -17.05 2.03
CA ILE A 86 -17.65 -15.94 2.92
C ILE A 86 -16.15 -15.88 3.17
N GLY A 87 -15.60 -14.68 3.33
CA GLY A 87 -14.19 -14.51 3.60
C GLY A 87 -13.91 -13.30 4.48
N GLY A 88 -12.85 -13.41 5.27
CA GLY A 88 -12.37 -12.36 6.16
C GLY A 88 -10.87 -12.19 6.00
N SER A 89 -10.42 -10.94 6.12
CA SER A 89 -9.00 -10.61 6.07
C SER A 89 -8.60 -9.71 7.23
N ILE A 90 -7.35 -9.82 7.66
CA ILE A 90 -6.74 -8.89 8.61
C ILE A 90 -5.64 -8.17 7.84
N GLY A 91 -5.86 -6.89 7.57
CA GLY A 91 -4.91 -6.06 6.85
C GLY A 91 -3.93 -5.39 7.80
N PHE A 92 -2.63 -5.55 7.52
CA PHE A 92 -1.57 -4.88 8.24
C PHE A 92 -0.93 -3.86 7.32
N SER A 93 -1.11 -2.59 7.67
CA SER A 93 -0.63 -1.47 6.88
C SER A 93 0.19 -0.52 7.71
N TRP A 94 1.14 0.14 7.06
CA TRP A 94 1.80 1.31 7.57
C TRP A 94 1.32 2.55 6.81
N GLN A 95 1.07 3.62 7.57
CA GLN A 95 0.71 4.93 7.06
C GLN A 95 1.80 5.90 7.48
N GLY A 96 2.44 6.50 6.49
CA GLY A 96 3.39 7.58 6.65
C GLY A 96 2.82 8.90 6.17
N LEU A 97 3.22 9.97 6.85
CA LEU A 97 2.97 11.36 6.48
C LEU A 97 4.19 12.18 6.89
N GLY A 98 4.70 13.02 6.00
CA GLY A 98 5.81 13.92 6.26
C GLY A 98 5.95 15.00 5.21
#